data_AF-A0A9Q1BR63-F1
#
_entry.id   AF-A0A9Q1BR63-F1
#
_cell.length_a   1.000
_cell.length_b   1.000
_cell.length_c   1.000
_cell.angle_alpha   90.00
_cell.angle_beta   90.00
_cell.angle_gamma   90.00
#
_symmetry.space_group_name_H-M   'P 1'
#
loop_
_entity.id
_entity.type
_entity.pdbx_description
1 polymer ?
#
loop_
_entity_poly.entity_id
_entity_poly.type
_entity_poly.pdbx_seq_one_letter_code
_entity_poly.pdbx_strand_id
1 'polypeptide(L)'
;MDVAQLTFANYYTVLGFFPFLFCCKVVTCPALSTINNGPAPTCTRGFISGSTCTYQCDTGFEIVSGSIARTCSSSTRAWTGTEPTCEEISKIHPIDYSTI
;
A
#
# COMPACT_ATOMS: atom_id res chain seq x y z
N MET A 1 -20.95 1.32 -12.01
CA MET A 1 -21.29 0.47 -13.18
C MET A 1 -21.68 1.44 -14.27
N ASP A 2 -20.74 1.85 -15.11
CA ASP A 2 -21.02 2.88 -16.13
C ASP A 2 -20.91 2.28 -17.53
N VAL A 3 -22.01 2.47 -18.25
CA VAL A 3 -22.57 1.68 -19.36
C VAL A 3 -21.84 1.97 -20.70
N ALA A 4 -20.70 2.64 -20.64
CA ALA A 4 -19.94 3.12 -21.79
C ALA A 4 -19.02 2.05 -22.42
N GLN A 5 -18.96 0.81 -21.91
CA GLN A 5 -18.07 -0.23 -22.43
C GLN A 5 -18.76 -1.21 -23.41
N LEU A 6 -20.10 -1.19 -23.50
CA LEU A 6 -20.86 -2.19 -24.27
C LEU A 6 -21.28 -1.73 -25.67
N THR A 7 -21.34 -0.42 -25.96
CA THR A 7 -21.73 0.08 -27.29
C THR A 7 -20.54 0.15 -28.27
N PHE A 8 -19.31 0.31 -27.77
CA PHE A 8 -18.11 0.36 -28.62
C PHE A 8 -17.65 -1.04 -29.08
N ALA A 9 -18.09 -2.12 -28.42
CA ALA A 9 -17.75 -3.48 -28.83
C ALA A 9 -18.36 -3.89 -30.20
N ASN A 10 -19.45 -3.23 -30.62
CA ASN A 10 -20.20 -3.61 -31.83
C ASN A 10 -19.80 -2.84 -33.09
N TYR A 11 -19.05 -1.75 -32.97
CA TYR A 11 -18.61 -0.95 -34.13
C TYR A 11 -17.28 -1.48 -34.72
N TYR A 12 -16.39 -2.02 -33.87
CA TYR A 12 -15.05 -2.44 -34.29
C TYR A 12 -14.96 -3.91 -34.74
N THR A 13 -16.03 -4.68 -34.61
CA THR A 13 -16.11 -6.10 -35.06
C THR A 13 -16.24 -6.25 -36.58
N VAL A 14 -16.47 -5.16 -37.34
CA VAL A 14 -16.78 -5.23 -38.78
C VAL A 14 -15.58 -4.89 -39.70
N LEU A 15 -14.48 -4.34 -39.20
CA LEU A 15 -13.34 -3.88 -40.02
C LEU A 15 -12.00 -4.60 -39.76
N GLY A 16 -12.04 -5.79 -39.17
CA GLY A 16 -10.99 -6.82 -39.37
C GLY A 16 -9.53 -6.48 -39.05
N PHE A 17 -9.24 -5.51 -38.16
CA PHE A 17 -7.87 -5.16 -37.76
C PHE A 17 -7.84 -4.59 -36.33
N PHE A 18 -7.44 -5.40 -35.33
CA PHE A 18 -6.43 -5.05 -34.32
C PHE A 18 -6.18 -6.23 -33.36
N PRO A 19 -5.15 -7.07 -33.58
CA PRO A 19 -4.79 -8.17 -32.70
C PRO A 19 -3.89 -7.76 -31.52
N PHE A 20 -3.85 -6.48 -31.13
CA PHE A 20 -2.99 -5.95 -30.06
C PHE A 20 -3.51 -4.59 -29.54
N LEU A 21 -4.29 -4.46 -28.44
CA LEU A 21 -4.19 -3.33 -27.46
C LEU A 21 -5.29 -3.30 -26.38
N PHE A 22 -5.45 -4.35 -25.58
CA PHE A 22 -5.94 -4.13 -24.20
C PHE A 22 -5.03 -4.90 -23.25
N CYS A 23 -3.79 -4.42 -23.13
CA CYS A 23 -2.92 -4.86 -22.04
C CYS A 23 -3.38 -4.13 -20.77
N CYS A 24 -3.99 -4.86 -19.84
CA CYS A 24 -4.19 -4.36 -18.48
C CYS A 24 -2.81 -4.25 -17.83
N LYS A 25 -2.12 -3.12 -18.03
CA LYS A 25 -0.87 -2.85 -17.31
C LYS A 25 -1.20 -2.70 -15.84
N VAL A 26 -0.89 -3.73 -15.06
CA VAL A 26 -1.01 -3.71 -13.61
C VAL A 26 -0.16 -2.56 -13.08
N VAL A 27 -0.80 -1.63 -12.39
CA VAL A 27 -0.07 -0.55 -11.71
C VAL A 27 0.58 -1.15 -10.47
N THR A 28 1.89 -0.94 -10.36
CA THR A 28 2.69 -1.39 -9.22
C THR A 28 3.26 -0.18 -8.49
N CYS A 29 3.35 -0.28 -7.17
CA CYS A 29 4.05 0.67 -6.34
C CYS A 29 5.48 0.17 -6.03
N PRO A 30 6.39 1.05 -5.57
CA PRO A 30 7.72 0.64 -5.11
C PRO A 30 7.62 -0.43 -4.01
N ALA A 31 8.60 -1.32 -3.94
CA ALA A 31 8.66 -2.28 -2.84
C ALA A 31 8.80 -1.53 -1.50
N LEU A 32 8.03 -1.94 -0.50
CA LEU A 32 8.16 -1.40 0.85
C LEU A 32 9.25 -2.17 1.60
N SER A 33 10.11 -1.43 2.30
CA SER A 33 11.13 -1.97 3.21
C SER A 33 10.57 -2.27 4.59
N THR A 34 11.35 -3.03 5.36
CA THR A 34 11.19 -3.17 6.81
C THR A 34 11.42 -1.83 7.49
N ILE A 35 10.67 -1.57 8.55
CA ILE A 35 10.89 -0.42 9.43
C ILE A 35 11.88 -0.79 10.54
N ASN A 36 12.50 0.21 11.18
CA ASN A 36 13.33 -0.05 12.35
C ASN A 36 12.47 -0.56 13.50
N ASN A 37 12.94 -1.59 14.21
CA ASN A 37 12.22 -2.24 15.32
C ASN A 37 10.82 -2.74 14.92
N GLY A 38 10.70 -3.28 13.70
CA GLY A 38 9.49 -3.97 13.25
C GLY A 38 9.75 -4.88 12.07
N PRO A 39 8.88 -5.88 11.84
CA PRO A 39 8.97 -6.77 10.69
C PRO A 39 8.65 -6.06 9.36
N ALA A 40 8.78 -6.80 8.26
CA ALA A 40 8.29 -6.36 6.96
C ALA A 40 6.76 -6.15 7.01
N PRO A 41 6.21 -5.17 6.27
CA PRO A 41 4.78 -4.92 6.28
C PRO A 41 4.01 -6.10 5.69
N THR A 42 2.84 -6.38 6.27
CA THR A 42 1.92 -7.40 5.76
C THR A 42 1.01 -6.78 4.73
N CYS A 43 1.11 -7.24 3.48
CA CYS A 43 0.36 -6.69 2.35
C CYS A 43 -0.73 -7.64 1.86
N THR A 44 -1.92 -7.12 1.56
CA THR A 44 -3.05 -7.94 1.09
C THR A 44 -2.80 -8.56 -0.29
N ARG A 45 -2.16 -7.82 -1.21
CA ARG A 45 -1.91 -8.26 -2.60
C ARG A 45 -0.52 -7.87 -3.10
N GLY A 46 0.50 -7.92 -2.24
CA GLY A 46 1.85 -7.47 -2.58
C GLY A 46 1.91 -5.97 -2.88
N PHE A 47 2.65 -5.57 -3.91
CA PHE A 47 2.89 -4.15 -4.24
C PHE A 47 2.12 -3.66 -5.48
N ILE A 48 0.88 -4.13 -5.67
CA ILE A 48 0.02 -3.72 -6.80
C ILE A 48 -1.03 -2.70 -6.37
N SER A 49 -1.59 -1.94 -7.32
CA SER A 49 -2.63 -0.94 -7.07
C SER A 49 -3.82 -1.52 -6.32
N GLY A 50 -4.28 -0.79 -5.30
CA GLY A 50 -5.36 -1.23 -4.41
C GLY A 50 -4.91 -2.22 -3.33
N SER A 51 -3.64 -2.67 -3.32
CA SER A 51 -3.07 -3.40 -2.18
C SER A 51 -2.90 -2.47 -0.99
N THR A 52 -3.22 -2.97 0.20
CA THR A 52 -3.00 -2.27 1.47
C THR A 52 -1.98 -3.06 2.26
N CYS A 53 -0.94 -2.37 2.71
CA CYS A 53 0.13 -2.91 3.52
C CYS A 53 0.04 -2.32 4.92
N THR A 54 0.02 -3.18 5.94
CA THR A 54 -0.06 -2.80 7.35
C THR A 54 1.27 -3.07 8.03
N TYR A 55 1.73 -2.09 8.79
CA TYR A 55 2.93 -2.15 9.59
C TYR A 55 2.61 -2.52 11.03
N GLN A 56 3.57 -3.16 11.67
CA GLN A 56 3.54 -3.52 13.08
C GLN A 56 4.95 -3.30 13.64
N CYS A 57 5.05 -2.85 14.88
CA CYS A 57 6.32 -2.78 15.59
C CYS A 57 6.59 -4.10 16.35
N ASP A 58 7.86 -4.33 16.64
CA ASP A 58 8.29 -5.43 17.51
C ASP A 58 7.72 -5.27 18.93
N THR A 59 7.72 -6.37 19.69
CA THR A 59 7.25 -6.34 21.08
C THR A 59 8.04 -5.32 21.91
N GLY A 60 7.34 -4.44 22.62
CA GLY A 60 7.94 -3.36 23.41
C GLY A 60 8.09 -2.03 22.66
N PHE A 61 7.68 -1.98 21.39
CA PHE A 61 7.67 -0.77 20.57
C PHE A 61 6.26 -0.43 20.08
N GLU A 62 6.00 0.85 19.84
CA GLU A 62 4.76 1.36 19.25
C GLU A 62 5.02 2.40 18.16
N ILE A 63 4.07 2.54 17.24
CA ILE A 63 4.15 3.51 16.15
C ILE A 63 3.86 4.90 16.72
N VAL A 64 4.87 5.76 16.75
CA VAL A 64 4.74 7.16 17.24
C VAL A 64 4.51 8.16 16.12
N SER A 65 4.87 7.81 14.89
CA SER A 65 4.72 8.68 13.73
C SER A 65 4.53 7.88 12.45
N GLY A 66 3.96 8.53 11.44
CA GLY A 66 3.69 7.94 10.13
C GLY A 66 2.37 7.17 10.06
N SER A 67 2.23 6.30 9.05
CA SER A 67 0.97 5.61 8.75
C SER A 67 1.04 4.12 9.08
N ILE A 68 0.13 3.65 9.94
CA ILE A 68 -0.01 2.22 10.30
C ILE A 68 -0.32 1.38 9.05
N ALA A 69 -1.12 1.91 8.14
CA ALA A 69 -1.46 1.26 6.88
C ALA A 69 -1.22 2.20 5.70
N ARG A 70 -0.70 1.64 4.60
CA ARG A 70 -0.43 2.36 3.36
C ARG A 70 -1.08 1.60 2.20
N THR A 71 -1.71 2.33 1.29
CA THR A 71 -2.40 1.76 0.12
C THR A 71 -1.70 2.18 -1.15
N CYS A 72 -1.51 1.23 -2.08
CA CYS A 72 -0.91 1.53 -3.37
C CYS A 72 -1.92 2.26 -4.26
N SER A 73 -1.65 3.53 -4.56
CA SER A 73 -2.51 4.36 -5.39
C SER A 73 -2.39 3.97 -6.87
N SER A 74 -3.53 3.73 -7.52
CA SER A 74 -3.58 3.46 -8.96
C SER A 74 -3.23 4.69 -9.80
N SER A 75 -3.49 5.90 -9.29
CA SER A 75 -3.27 7.16 -10.02
C SER A 75 -1.81 7.62 -9.95
N THR A 76 -1.22 7.61 -8.76
CA THR A 76 0.14 8.13 -8.52
C THR A 76 1.22 7.07 -8.59
N ARG A 77 0.84 5.78 -8.61
CA ARG A 77 1.77 4.63 -8.52
C ARG A 77 2.68 4.69 -7.29
N ALA A 78 2.17 5.32 -6.23
CA ALA A 78 2.87 5.52 -4.98
C ALA A 78 2.00 5.08 -3.81
N TRP A 79 2.65 4.77 -2.69
CA TRP A 79 1.97 4.45 -1.44
C TRP A 79 1.39 5.70 -0.81
N THR A 80 0.15 5.61 -0.33
CA THR A 80 -0.44 6.65 0.51
C THR A 80 0.29 6.73 1.85
N GLY A 81 0.19 7.89 2.50
CA GLY A 81 0.78 8.11 3.81
C GLY A 81 2.31 8.05 3.81
N THR A 82 2.87 8.00 5.01
CA THR A 82 4.30 8.04 5.26
C THR A 82 4.78 6.78 5.96
N GLU A 83 6.07 6.47 5.82
CA GLU A 83 6.69 5.34 6.50
C GLU A 83 6.58 5.53 8.03
N PRO A 84 6.12 4.51 8.77
CA PRO A 84 5.96 4.63 10.21
C PRO A 84 7.28 4.48 10.96
N THR A 85 7.37 5.14 12.12
CA THR A 85 8.51 5.03 13.03
C THR A 85 8.07 4.34 14.32
N CYS A 86 8.81 3.31 14.72
CA CYS A 86 8.61 2.62 15.99
C CYS A 86 9.54 3.18 17.07
N GLU A 87 8.97 3.55 18.20
CA GLU A 87 9.71 3.94 19.40
C GLU A 87 9.36 3.01 20.57
N GLU A 88 10.31 2.87 21.48
CA GLU A 88 10.16 1.98 22.63
C GLU A 88 9.13 2.56 23.59
N ILE A 89 8.18 1.72 24.03
CA ILE A 89 7.07 2.13 24.90
C ILE A 89 7.61 2.75 26.21
N SER A 90 8.75 2.27 26.72
CA SER A 90 9.40 2.80 27.92
C SER A 90 9.83 4.27 27.79
N LYS A 91 10.12 4.74 26.57
CA LYS A 91 10.51 6.12 26.28
C LYS A 91 9.30 7.02 26.10
N ILE A 92 8.20 6.47 25.60
CA ILE A 92 6.96 7.21 25.30
C ILE A 92 6.12 7.36 26.56
N HIS A 93 6.07 6.29 27.36
CA HIS A 93 5.51 6.31 28.70
C HIS A 93 6.63 6.00 29.68
N PRO A 94 7.39 7.02 30.14
CA PRO A 94 8.28 6.85 31.26
C PRO A 94 7.42 6.55 32.48
N ILE A 95 7.17 5.27 32.74
CA ILE A 95 6.81 4.87 34.10
C ILE A 95 8.04 5.26 34.91
N ASP A 96 7.89 6.26 35.78
CA ASP A 96 8.88 6.77 36.72
C ASP A 96 9.42 5.64 37.60
N TYR A 97 10.27 4.78 37.06
CA TYR A 97 11.10 3.86 37.82
C TYR A 97 12.26 4.60 38.52
N SER A 98 12.30 5.94 38.44
CA SER A 98 13.19 6.78 39.26
C SER A 98 12.59 7.17 40.63
N THR A 99 11.44 6.60 41.02
CA THR A 99 10.87 6.81 42.37
C THR A 99 10.70 5.48 43.12
N ILE A 100 11.75 4.66 43.14
CA ILE A 100 11.99 3.67 44.20
C ILE A 100 13.40 3.85 44.71
#